data_AF-A0A7K2MT22-F1
#
_entry.id   AF-A0A7K2MT22-F1
#
_cell.length_a   1.000
_cell.length_b   1.000
_cell.length_c   1.000
_cell.angle_alpha   90.00
_cell.angle_beta   90.00
_cell.angle_gamma   90.00
#
_symmetry.space_group_name_H-M   'P 1'
#
loop_
_entity.id
_entity.type
_entity.pdbx_description
1 polymer ?
#
loop_
_entity_poly.entity_id
_entity_poly.type
_entity_poly.pdbx_seq_one_letter_code
_entity_poly.pdbx_strand_id
1 'polypeptide(L)'
;SMGDLAALTVAGAVTLEQGVRLLHVRDRLLREAALPAAGLLATDLTVEQAADLLSAEDLPQVRIAASNAPGQTVLAGPDDQLAAVRRTALAL
;
A
#
# COMPACT_ATOMS: atom_id res chain seq x y z
N SER A 1 2.69 -5.73 -5.91
CA SER A 1 2.12 -6.34 -4.67
C SER A 1 2.45 -7.84 -4.68
N MET A 2 1.72 -8.73 -4.00
CA MET A 2 1.97 -10.19 -4.08
C MET A 2 1.45 -10.81 -5.38
N GLY A 3 0.50 -10.17 -6.06
CA GLY A 3 -0.05 -10.66 -7.34
C GLY A 3 0.98 -10.78 -8.46
N ASP A 4 2.05 -9.99 -8.44
CA ASP A 4 3.09 -9.99 -9.47
C ASP A 4 3.83 -11.33 -9.51
N LEU A 5 4.04 -11.98 -8.35
CA LEU A 5 4.66 -13.30 -8.30
C LEU A 5 3.78 -14.34 -8.99
N ALA A 6 2.47 -14.32 -8.75
CA ALA A 6 1.54 -15.22 -9.41
C ALA A 6 1.49 -14.97 -10.94
N ALA A 7 1.44 -13.70 -11.34
CA ALA A 7 1.46 -13.32 -12.75
C ALA A 7 2.73 -13.78 -13.47
N LEU A 8 3.90 -13.59 -12.85
CA LEU A 8 5.19 -14.05 -13.38
C LEU A 8 5.26 -15.58 -13.48
N THR A 9 4.68 -16.30 -12.52
CA THR A 9 4.58 -17.77 -12.60
C THR A 9 3.70 -18.22 -13.75
N VAL A 10 2.51 -17.62 -13.92
CA VAL A 10 1.60 -17.94 -15.02
C VAL A 10 2.21 -17.59 -16.39
N ALA A 11 2.96 -16.49 -16.46
CA ALA A 11 3.69 -16.08 -17.67
C ALA A 11 4.91 -16.96 -17.98
N GLY A 12 5.27 -17.90 -17.09
CA GLY A 12 6.45 -18.76 -17.25
C GLY A 12 7.79 -18.05 -17.03
N ALA A 13 7.78 -16.81 -16.54
CA ALA A 13 9.00 -16.04 -16.24
C ALA A 13 9.75 -16.58 -15.01
N VAL A 14 9.01 -17.21 -14.09
CA VAL A 14 9.55 -17.95 -12.94
C VAL A 14 8.79 -19.25 -12.76
N THR A 15 9.44 -20.27 -12.20
CA THR A 15 8.74 -21.50 -11.80
C THR A 15 7.90 -21.26 -10.54
N LEU A 16 6.92 -22.14 -10.27
CA LEU A 16 6.14 -22.10 -9.03
C LEU A 16 7.04 -22.14 -7.79
N GLU A 17 8.06 -22.99 -7.80
CA GLU A 17 9.00 -23.13 -6.69
C GLU A 17 9.82 -21.85 -6.44
N GLN A 18 10.26 -21.18 -7.51
CA GLN A 18 10.91 -19.87 -7.41
C GLN A 18 9.97 -18.81 -6.82
N GLY A 19 8.72 -18.76 -7.29
CA GLY A 19 7.70 -17.84 -6.78
C GLY A 19 7.44 -18.02 -5.28
N VAL A 20 7.24 -19.28 -4.84
CA VAL A 20 7.05 -19.62 -3.42
C VAL A 20 8.29 -19.26 -2.59
N ARG A 21 9.50 -19.53 -3.10
CA ARG A 21 10.74 -19.18 -2.41
C ARG A 21 10.89 -17.67 -2.22
N LEU A 22 10.58 -16.88 -3.26
CA LEU A 22 10.60 -15.42 -3.18
C LEU A 22 9.59 -14.89 -2.15
N LEU A 23 8.38 -15.45 -2.13
CA LEU A 23 7.36 -15.09 -1.14
C LEU A 23 7.85 -15.35 0.29
N HIS A 24 8.44 -16.51 0.53
CA HIS A 24 8.97 -16.88 1.85
C HIS A 24 10.12 -15.98 2.29
N VAL A 25 11.09 -15.71 1.41
CA VAL A 25 12.21 -14.80 1.72
C VAL A 25 11.70 -13.39 2.02
N ARG A 26 10.73 -12.89 1.25
CA ARG A 26 10.12 -11.58 1.50
C ARG A 26 9.44 -11.51 2.87
N ASP A 27 8.63 -12.50 3.22
CA ASP A 27 7.97 -12.57 4.54
C ASP A 27 8.99 -12.58 5.67
N ARG A 28 10.04 -13.42 5.57
CA ARG A 28 11.10 -13.49 6.57
C ARG A 28 11.80 -12.15 6.76
N LEU A 29 12.23 -11.50 5.67
CA LEU A 29 12.92 -10.21 5.73
C LEU A 29 12.06 -9.11 6.33
N LEU A 30 10.75 -9.09 6.02
CA LEU A 30 9.82 -8.12 6.62
C LEU A 30 9.65 -8.34 8.12
N ARG A 31 9.63 -9.60 8.59
CA ARG A 31 9.59 -9.92 10.03
C ARG A 31 10.88 -9.53 10.74
N GLU A 32 12.03 -9.84 10.14
CA GLU A 32 13.36 -9.52 10.69
C GLU A 32 13.60 -8.01 10.79
N ALA A 33 13.07 -7.22 9.86
CA ALA A 33 13.21 -5.77 9.86
C ALA A 33 12.50 -5.07 11.04
N ALA A 34 11.63 -5.78 11.79
CA ALA A 34 10.91 -5.26 12.95
C ALA A 34 10.26 -3.89 12.68
N LEU A 35 9.66 -3.74 11.50
CA LEU A 35 9.07 -2.48 11.05
C LEU A 35 7.96 -2.04 12.03
N PRO A 36 7.79 -0.73 12.27
CA PRO A 36 6.67 -0.22 13.04
C PRO A 36 5.33 -0.69 12.44
N ALA A 37 4.32 -0.82 13.31
CA ALA A 37 2.97 -1.05 12.84
C ALA A 37 2.54 0.09 11.91
N ALA A 38 1.98 -0.27 10.76
CA ALA A 38 1.42 0.65 9.78
C ALA A 38 0.14 0.05 9.21
N GLY A 39 -0.85 0.90 9.00
CA GLY A 39 -2.13 0.53 8.43
C GLY A 39 -2.18 0.72 6.92
N LEU A 40 -3.29 0.26 6.35
CA LEU A 40 -3.71 0.57 4.99
C LEU A 40 -5.12 1.16 5.03
N LEU A 41 -5.36 2.20 4.24
CA LEU A 41 -6.67 2.83 4.07
C LEU A 41 -7.01 2.91 2.59
N ALA A 42 -8.05 2.20 2.16
CA ALA A 42 -8.63 2.43 0.84
C ALA A 42 -9.49 3.70 0.87
N THR A 43 -9.39 4.51 -0.19
CA THR A 43 -10.13 5.76 -0.36
C THR A 43 -10.67 5.88 -1.77
N ASP A 44 -11.78 6.58 -1.91
CA ASP A 44 -12.36 6.97 -3.21
C ASP A 44 -11.78 8.32 -3.69
N LEU A 45 -10.45 8.48 -3.55
CA LEU A 45 -9.72 9.66 -3.99
C LEU A 45 -8.86 9.31 -5.21
N THR A 46 -8.74 10.25 -6.15
CA THR A 46 -7.69 10.20 -7.17
C THR A 46 -6.31 10.35 -6.51
N VAL A 47 -5.25 10.06 -7.27
CA VAL A 47 -3.87 10.25 -6.80
C VAL A 47 -3.59 11.71 -6.46
N GLU A 48 -4.10 12.63 -7.27
CA GLU A 48 -3.94 14.08 -7.10
C GLU A 48 -4.68 14.55 -5.83
N GLN A 49 -5.94 14.15 -5.66
CA GLN A 49 -6.72 14.49 -4.47
C GLN A 49 -6.10 13.95 -3.19
N ALA A 50 -5.60 12.70 -3.24
CA ALA A 50 -4.88 12.11 -2.12
C ALA A 50 -3.61 12.90 -1.81
N ALA A 51 -2.80 13.23 -2.81
CA ALA A 51 -1.56 14.00 -2.61
C ALA A 51 -1.84 15.39 -2.02
N ASP A 52 -2.85 16.10 -2.53
CA ASP A 52 -3.27 17.42 -2.04
C ASP A 52 -3.73 17.33 -0.58
N LEU A 53 -4.54 16.33 -0.24
CA LEU A 53 -5.00 16.11 1.14
C LEU A 53 -3.83 15.85 2.08
N LEU A 54 -2.90 14.95 1.70
CA LEU A 54 -1.73 14.63 2.53
C LEU A 54 -0.83 15.86 2.76
N SER A 55 -0.72 16.75 1.76
CA SER A 55 0.02 18.00 1.89
C SER A 55 -0.72 19.04 2.73
N ALA A 56 -2.04 19.17 2.57
CA ALA A 56 -2.84 20.16 3.27
C ALA A 56 -2.98 19.86 4.77
N GLU A 57 -3.06 18.58 5.13
CA GLU A 57 -3.20 18.10 6.51
C GLU A 57 -1.84 17.85 7.19
N ASP A 58 -0.71 18.15 6.52
CA ASP A 58 0.67 17.89 6.97
C ASP A 58 0.84 16.46 7.52
N LEU A 59 0.60 15.46 6.66
CA LEU A 59 0.68 14.03 6.99
C LEU A 59 1.92 13.38 6.36
N PRO A 60 3.14 13.71 6.81
CA PRO A 60 4.39 13.36 6.16
C PRO A 60 4.75 11.88 6.25
N GLN A 61 4.01 11.07 7.01
CA GLN A 61 4.26 9.62 7.14
C GLN A 61 3.27 8.77 6.34
N VAL A 62 2.24 9.39 5.75
CA VAL A 62 1.31 8.68 4.86
C VAL A 62 1.83 8.73 3.42
N ARG A 63 1.74 7.62 2.71
CA ARG A 63 2.12 7.49 1.30
C ARG A 63 0.98 6.85 0.50
N ILE A 64 0.86 7.22 -0.76
CA ILE A 64 0.02 6.49 -1.71
C ILE A 64 0.71 5.16 -2.01
N ALA A 65 0.15 4.07 -1.51
CA ALA A 65 0.67 2.71 -1.66
C ALA A 65 0.16 2.01 -2.92
N ALA A 66 -1.04 2.38 -3.39
CA ALA A 66 -1.58 1.89 -4.65
C ALA A 66 -2.53 2.92 -5.29
N SER A 67 -2.56 2.92 -6.62
CA SER A 67 -3.62 3.51 -7.44
C SER A 67 -4.36 2.35 -8.09
N ASN A 68 -5.51 1.98 -7.52
CA ASN A 68 -6.26 0.81 -7.94
C ASN A 68 -7.20 1.12 -9.11
N ALA A 69 -7.70 2.35 -9.18
CA ALA A 69 -8.55 2.87 -10.25
C ALA A 69 -8.39 4.40 -10.34
N PRO A 70 -8.88 5.05 -11.43
CA PRO A 70 -8.73 6.51 -11.59
C PRO A 70 -9.19 7.35 -10.39
N GLY A 71 -10.20 6.90 -9.65
CA GLY A 71 -10.69 7.55 -8.43
C GLY A 71 -10.56 6.68 -7.17
N GLN A 72 -9.67 5.69 -7.16
CA GLN A 72 -9.47 4.83 -5.99
C GLN A 72 -7.99 4.65 -5.68
N THR A 73 -7.60 5.04 -4.48
CA THR A 73 -6.23 4.88 -3.97
C THR A 73 -6.21 4.09 -2.66
N VAL A 74 -5.04 3.53 -2.34
CA VAL A 74 -4.75 2.97 -1.03
C VAL A 74 -3.61 3.77 -0.43
N LEU A 75 -3.82 4.25 0.79
CA LEU A 75 -2.82 4.97 1.57
C LEU A 75 -2.21 4.05 2.63
N ALA A 76 -0.91 4.16 2.85
CA ALA A 76 -0.18 3.44 3.89
C ALA A 76 0.51 4.42 4.83
N GLY A 77 0.47 4.15 6.12
CA GLY A 77 1.11 4.98 7.14
C GLY A 77 0.69 4.62 8.55
N PRO A 78 1.12 5.41 9.55
CA PRO A 78 0.69 5.26 10.94
C PRO A 78 -0.83 5.36 11.10
N ASP A 79 -1.40 4.57 12.02
CA ASP A 79 -2.85 4.49 12.23
C ASP A 79 -3.48 5.84 12.63
N ASP A 80 -2.75 6.67 13.37
CA ASP A 80 -3.19 8.02 13.79
C ASP A 80 -3.31 8.97 12.58
N GLN A 81 -2.32 8.97 11.68
CA GLN A 81 -2.37 9.79 10.46
C GLN A 81 -3.43 9.25 9.48
N LEU A 82 -3.57 7.93 9.34
CA LEU A 82 -4.64 7.35 8.52
C LEU A 82 -6.04 7.64 9.10
N ALA A 83 -6.18 7.73 10.42
CA ALA A 83 -7.44 8.16 11.05
C ALA A 83 -7.75 9.64 10.76
N ALA A 84 -6.74 10.51 10.66
CA ALA A 84 -6.92 11.89 10.20
C ALA A 84 -7.44 11.92 8.75
N VAL A 85 -6.80 11.17 7.84
CA VAL A 85 -7.27 11.07 6.45
C VAL A 85 -8.71 10.58 6.37
N ARG A 86 -9.06 9.51 7.10
CA ARG A 86 -10.42 8.96 7.10
C ARG A 86 -11.47 10.01 7.47
N ARG A 87 -11.20 10.86 8.46
CA ARG A 87 -12.14 11.91 8.88
C ARG A 87 -12.35 12.95 7.77
N THR A 88 -11.27 13.41 7.14
CA THR A 88 -11.34 14.42 6.07
C THR A 88 -11.97 13.83 4.80
N ALA A 89 -11.60 12.61 4.41
CA ALA A 89 -12.12 11.96 3.21
C ALA A 89 -13.63 11.65 3.28
N LEU A 90 -14.19 11.38 4.47
CA LEU A 90 -15.63 11.21 4.66
C LEU A 90 -16.41 12.53 4.63
N ALA A 91 -15.73 13.68 4.70
CA ALA A 91 -16.34 15.00 4.67
C ALA A 91 -16.33 15.62 3.26
N LEU A 92 -15.70 14.96 2.28
CA LEU A 92 -15.69 15.31 0.85
C LEU A 92 -16.82 14.58 0.12
#